data_AF-A0A1M7RXQ6-F1
#
_entry.id   AF-A0A1M7RXQ6-F1
#
_cell.length_a   1.000
_cell.length_b   1.000
_cell.length_c   1.000
_cell.angle_alpha   90.00
_cell.angle_beta   90.00
_cell.angle_gamma   90.00
#
_symmetry.space_group_name_H-M   'P 1'
#
loop_
_entity.id
_entity.type
_entity.pdbx_description
1 polymer ?
#
loop_
_entity_poly.entity_id
_entity_poly.type
_entity_poly.pdbx_seq_one_letter_code
_entity_poly.pdbx_strand_id
1 'polypeptide(L)'
;MKKIHIFAVLLIGIVAIGVICFGYLSKSKNNVNTSYTEWVEEIGVNSTEYIDIYGGVEDDSKICLFIDYHDDLEGYKELCDIVNGHNRFVEENPTYFPNNMNICFVNRHKNQCVPTFFFNNTDISYGIDKYIPELKREATAKLQYMFIDLNAAAMELEVTDNLEINVPVLIFYYKNSSLPGDKGYELLTEFKNLEQVVIDYHVPNYAIRDVAESIRRYQPDVEIYFVDGNDLVKYEG
;
A
#
# COMPACT_ATOMS: atom_id res chain seq x y z
N MET A 1 0.18 -46.60 28.01
CA MET A 1 -0.53 -45.31 27.83
C MET A 1 0.10 -44.12 28.55
N LYS A 2 0.55 -44.21 29.82
CA LYS A 2 1.15 -43.07 30.56
C LYS A 2 2.39 -42.41 29.90
N LYS A 3 3.22 -43.17 29.17
CA LYS A 3 4.44 -42.63 28.51
C LYS A 3 4.16 -41.72 27.31
N ILE A 4 3.02 -41.89 26.64
CA ILE A 4 2.64 -41.09 25.45
C ILE A 4 2.16 -39.70 25.88
N HIS A 5 1.46 -39.60 27.02
CA HIS A 5 0.99 -38.30 27.55
C HIS A 5 2.14 -37.42 28.05
N ILE A 6 3.18 -38.00 28.65
CA ILE A 6 4.36 -37.24 29.10
C ILE A 6 5.12 -36.64 27.91
N PHE A 7 5.22 -37.39 26.80
CA PHE A 7 5.88 -36.92 25.58
C PHE A 7 5.11 -35.78 24.90
N ALA A 8 3.78 -35.87 24.84
CA ALA A 8 2.94 -34.81 24.27
C ALA A 8 3.01 -33.50 25.07
N VAL A 9 3.01 -33.58 26.41
CA VAL A 9 3.13 -32.39 27.28
C VAL A 9 4.51 -31.73 27.15
N LEU A 10 5.58 -32.52 27.04
CA LEU A 10 6.94 -32.00 26.79
C LEU A 10 7.05 -31.33 25.41
N LEU A 11 6.45 -31.92 24.36
CA LEU A 11 6.47 -31.35 23.03
C LEU A 11 5.73 -30.01 22.97
N ILE A 12 4.54 -29.93 23.59
CA ILE A 12 3.77 -28.68 23.70
C ILE A 12 4.53 -27.63 24.49
N GLY A 13 5.21 -28.02 25.58
CA GLY A 13 6.05 -27.11 26.36
C GLY A 13 7.23 -26.55 25.56
N ILE A 14 7.90 -27.39 24.76
CA ILE A 14 9.03 -26.98 23.91
C ILE A 14 8.55 -26.06 22.78
N VAL A 15 7.40 -26.35 22.17
CA VAL A 15 6.80 -25.48 21.14
C VAL A 15 6.37 -24.13 21.73
N ALA A 16 5.72 -24.13 22.89
CA ALA A 16 5.30 -22.89 23.57
C ALA A 16 6.50 -22.03 24.00
N ILE A 17 7.56 -22.66 24.55
CA ILE A 17 8.80 -21.95 24.91
C ILE A 17 9.53 -21.48 23.65
N GLY A 18 9.51 -22.25 22.56
CA GLY A 18 10.04 -21.85 21.26
C GLY A 18 9.36 -20.58 20.74
N VAL A 19 8.02 -20.54 20.73
CA VAL A 19 7.26 -19.36 20.29
C VAL A 19 7.55 -18.13 21.16
N ILE A 20 7.63 -18.31 22.48
CA ILE A 20 7.92 -17.21 23.42
C ILE A 20 9.37 -16.73 23.29
N CYS A 21 10.35 -17.63 23.11
CA CYS A 21 11.76 -17.25 23.02
C CYS A 21 12.16 -16.70 21.64
N PHE A 22 11.56 -17.18 20.54
CA PHE A 22 11.80 -16.60 19.21
C PHE A 22 11.10 -15.24 19.03
N GLY A 23 9.93 -15.03 19.65
CA GLY A 23 9.25 -13.74 19.63
C GLY A 23 9.99 -12.59 20.33
N TYR A 24 10.90 -12.89 21.27
CA TYR A 24 11.63 -11.88 22.05
C TYR A 24 13.05 -11.55 21.54
N LEU A 25 13.58 -12.28 20.55
CA LEU A 25 14.96 -12.12 20.09
C LEU A 25 15.14 -11.37 18.75
N SER A 26 14.05 -11.03 18.06
CA SER A 26 14.12 -9.99 17.03
C SER A 26 13.96 -8.64 17.73
N LYS A 27 15.08 -8.00 18.07
CA LYS A 27 15.06 -6.59 18.41
C LYS A 27 14.76 -5.86 17.11
N SER A 28 13.48 -5.58 16.88
CA SER A 28 13.01 -4.88 15.70
C SER A 28 13.91 -3.71 15.37
N LYS A 29 14.36 -3.63 14.11
CA LYS A 29 15.06 -2.45 13.58
C LYS A 29 14.13 -1.22 13.60
N ASN A 30 12.82 -1.48 13.54
CA ASN A 30 11.75 -0.50 13.53
C ASN A 30 11.16 -0.35 14.94
N ASN A 31 11.16 0.86 15.48
CA ASN A 31 10.44 1.14 16.73
C ASN A 31 9.53 2.33 16.49
N VAL A 32 8.33 2.03 15.97
CA VAL A 32 7.30 3.03 15.74
C VAL A 32 6.77 3.49 17.09
N ASN A 33 7.14 4.71 17.49
CA ASN A 33 6.63 5.33 18.70
C ASN A 33 5.23 5.90 18.44
N THR A 34 4.19 5.14 18.79
CA THR A 34 2.79 5.48 18.54
C THR A 34 1.91 5.24 19.77
N SER A 35 0.78 5.95 19.89
CA SER A 35 -0.27 5.60 20.84
C SER A 35 -1.10 4.37 20.42
N TYR A 36 -0.99 3.93 19.17
CA TYR A 36 -1.72 2.80 18.57
C TYR A 36 -0.87 1.52 18.54
N THR A 37 -0.43 1.07 19.72
CA THR A 37 0.54 -0.04 19.85
C THR A 37 0.00 -1.37 19.32
N GLU A 38 -1.26 -1.69 19.61
CA GLU A 38 -1.92 -2.92 19.14
C GLU A 38 -1.97 -2.96 17.61
N TRP A 39 -2.31 -1.84 16.96
CA TRP A 39 -2.30 -1.75 15.51
C TRP A 39 -0.90 -1.99 14.91
N VAL A 40 0.13 -1.36 15.46
CA VAL A 40 1.53 -1.55 14.98
C VAL A 40 2.01 -3.00 15.15
N GLU A 41 1.58 -3.67 16.22
CA GLU A 41 1.87 -5.09 16.45
C GLU A 41 1.15 -5.98 15.41
N GLU A 42 -0.14 -5.76 15.19
CA GLU A 42 -0.98 -6.57 14.29
C GLU A 42 -0.62 -6.42 12.81
N ILE A 43 -0.23 -5.21 12.36
CA ILE A 43 0.23 -5.01 10.97
C ILE A 43 1.66 -5.51 10.74
N GLY A 44 2.38 -5.90 11.80
CA GLY A 44 3.71 -6.51 11.70
C GLY A 44 4.85 -5.56 11.29
N VAL A 45 4.66 -4.24 11.38
CA VAL A 45 5.66 -3.26 10.92
C VAL A 45 6.97 -3.31 11.72
N ASN A 46 6.92 -3.79 12.97
CA ASN A 46 8.10 -4.02 13.80
C ASN A 46 8.73 -5.42 13.60
N SER A 47 8.23 -6.23 12.67
CA SER A 47 8.76 -7.58 12.41
C SER A 47 9.40 -7.74 11.04
N THR A 48 9.51 -6.66 10.28
CA THR A 48 10.04 -6.64 8.92
C THR A 48 11.55 -6.77 8.86
N GLU A 49 12.06 -7.39 7.80
CA GLU A 49 13.49 -7.60 7.54
C GLU A 49 14.03 -6.65 6.46
N TYR A 50 13.20 -6.31 5.46
CA TYR A 50 13.62 -5.63 4.23
C TYR A 50 13.14 -4.17 4.12
N ILE A 51 12.36 -3.70 5.10
CA ILE A 51 11.96 -2.29 5.20
C ILE A 51 12.40 -1.64 6.53
N ASP A 52 12.65 -0.34 6.43
CA ASP A 52 13.00 0.56 7.51
C ASP A 52 11.94 1.62 7.72
N ILE A 53 11.47 1.78 8.95
CA ILE A 53 10.64 2.92 9.34
C ILE A 53 11.56 4.03 9.84
N TYR A 54 11.81 5.02 8.99
CA TYR A 54 12.71 6.12 9.33
C TYR A 54 12.00 7.29 10.04
N GLY A 55 10.67 7.29 10.07
CA GLY A 55 9.91 8.28 10.81
C GLY A 55 8.41 8.06 10.76
N GLY A 56 7.70 8.92 11.48
CA GLY A 56 6.25 9.00 11.39
C GLY A 56 5.73 10.34 11.94
N VAL A 57 4.48 10.63 11.59
CA VAL A 57 3.71 11.73 12.17
C VAL A 57 2.50 11.11 12.85
N GLU A 58 2.24 11.51 14.09
CA GLU A 58 1.03 11.17 14.81
C GLU A 58 0.49 12.43 15.51
N ASP A 59 -0.76 12.76 15.20
CA ASP A 59 -1.56 13.76 15.91
C ASP A 59 -3.03 13.33 15.96
N ASP A 60 -3.89 14.17 16.51
CA ASP A 60 -5.33 13.90 16.70
C ASP A 60 -6.08 13.62 15.37
N SER A 61 -5.50 13.99 14.23
CA SER A 61 -6.12 13.93 12.91
C SER A 61 -5.33 13.11 11.88
N LYS A 62 -4.09 12.73 12.18
CA LYS A 62 -3.21 12.08 11.20
C LYS A 62 -2.29 11.04 11.84
N ILE A 63 -2.15 9.90 11.16
CA ILE A 63 -1.07 8.94 11.33
C ILE A 63 -0.38 8.79 9.98
N CYS A 64 0.93 8.98 9.91
CA CYS A 64 1.69 8.67 8.70
C CYS A 64 2.97 7.95 9.03
N LEU A 65 3.23 6.84 8.36
CA LEU A 65 4.50 6.13 8.45
C LEU A 65 5.35 6.44 7.23
N PHE A 66 6.62 6.73 7.46
CA PHE A 66 7.59 6.91 6.40
C PHE A 66 8.53 5.71 6.34
N ILE A 67 8.55 5.07 5.18
CA ILE A 67 9.11 3.73 4.97
C ILE A 67 10.19 3.82 3.88
N ASP A 68 11.36 3.24 4.15
CA ASP A 68 12.39 3.00 3.14
C ASP A 68 12.48 1.47 2.93
N TYR A 69 12.22 0.94 1.74
CA TYR A 69 12.61 -0.44 1.43
C TYR A 69 13.92 -0.48 0.63
N HIS A 70 14.64 -1.61 0.69
CA HIS A 70 16.03 -1.69 0.23
C HIS A 70 16.25 -1.73 -1.30
N ASP A 71 15.28 -1.27 -2.09
CA ASP A 71 15.24 -1.35 -3.56
C ASP A 71 15.23 -2.81 -4.08
N ASP A 72 14.57 -3.71 -3.36
CA ASP A 72 14.36 -5.11 -3.73
C ASP A 72 12.87 -5.51 -3.67
N LEU A 73 12.55 -6.64 -4.29
CA LEU A 73 11.18 -7.16 -4.39
C LEU A 73 10.64 -7.60 -3.02
N GLU A 74 11.52 -8.12 -2.18
CA GLU A 74 11.22 -8.57 -0.82
C GLU A 74 10.73 -7.41 0.07
N GLY A 75 11.39 -6.26 0.00
CA GLY A 75 10.95 -5.05 0.68
C GLY A 75 9.62 -4.51 0.16
N TYR A 76 9.38 -4.58 -1.16
CA TYR A 76 8.09 -4.20 -1.73
C TYR A 76 6.96 -5.15 -1.29
N LYS A 77 7.24 -6.46 -1.17
CA LYS A 77 6.30 -7.44 -0.62
C LYS A 77 5.94 -7.14 0.83
N GLU A 78 6.93 -6.86 1.68
CA GLU A 78 6.67 -6.48 3.09
C GLU A 78 5.85 -5.19 3.21
N LEU A 79 6.08 -4.20 2.34
CA LEU A 79 5.26 -2.99 2.28
C LEU A 79 3.80 -3.33 1.95
N CYS A 80 3.56 -4.18 0.95
CA CYS A 80 2.22 -4.61 0.57
C CYS A 80 1.55 -5.43 1.69
N ASP A 81 2.30 -6.28 2.39
CA ASP A 81 1.80 -7.03 3.54
C ASP A 81 1.36 -6.10 4.68
N ILE A 82 2.08 -5.02 4.94
CA ILE A 82 1.69 -3.99 5.92
C ILE A 82 0.42 -3.25 5.49
N VAL A 83 0.33 -2.85 4.21
CA VAL A 83 -0.87 -2.19 3.65
C VAL A 83 -2.09 -3.10 3.81
N ASN A 84 -1.96 -4.37 3.41
CA ASN A 84 -3.01 -5.37 3.51
C ASN A 84 -3.37 -5.68 4.97
N GLY A 85 -2.37 -5.78 5.84
CA GLY A 85 -2.54 -5.97 7.28
C GLY A 85 -3.30 -4.82 7.91
N HIS A 86 -2.96 -3.57 7.57
CA HIS A 86 -3.71 -2.39 8.01
C HIS A 86 -5.17 -2.43 7.54
N ASN A 87 -5.42 -2.70 6.26
CA ASN A 87 -6.78 -2.74 5.74
C ASN A 87 -7.63 -3.83 6.38
N ARG A 88 -7.06 -5.02 6.63
CA ARG A 88 -7.71 -6.10 7.40
C ARG A 88 -7.99 -5.67 8.84
N PHE A 89 -7.01 -5.08 9.53
CA PHE A 89 -7.18 -4.61 10.91
C PHE A 89 -8.32 -3.60 11.05
N VAL A 90 -8.45 -2.65 10.12
CA VAL A 90 -9.55 -1.66 10.14
C VAL A 90 -10.90 -2.32 9.85
N GLU A 91 -10.97 -3.30 8.94
CA GLU A 91 -12.21 -4.06 8.68
C GLU A 91 -12.68 -4.82 9.93
N GLU A 92 -11.76 -5.43 10.65
CA GLU A 92 -12.03 -6.20 11.87
C GLU A 92 -12.30 -5.30 13.09
N ASN A 93 -11.77 -4.08 13.07
CA ASN A 93 -11.85 -3.11 14.18
C ASN A 93 -12.31 -1.71 13.71
N PRO A 94 -13.55 -1.56 13.20
CA PRO A 94 -13.99 -0.34 12.52
C PRO A 94 -14.07 0.91 13.41
N THR A 95 -14.02 0.76 14.74
CA THR A 95 -14.06 1.87 15.70
C THR A 95 -12.72 2.14 16.37
N TYR A 96 -11.65 1.46 15.96
CA TYR A 96 -10.34 1.61 16.59
C TYR A 96 -9.74 3.00 16.35
N PHE A 97 -9.85 3.49 15.11
CA PHE A 97 -9.44 4.84 14.74
C PHE A 97 -10.63 5.81 14.76
N PRO A 98 -10.40 7.10 15.05
CA PRO A 98 -11.40 8.15 14.84
C PRO A 98 -11.87 8.20 13.38
N ASN A 99 -13.16 8.48 13.16
CA ASN A 99 -13.84 8.46 11.85
C ASN A 99 -13.25 9.41 10.78
N ASN A 100 -12.32 10.29 11.14
CA ASN A 100 -11.67 11.28 10.28
C ASN A 100 -10.14 11.21 10.32
N MET A 101 -9.58 10.16 10.93
CA MET A 101 -8.13 9.97 11.00
C MET A 101 -7.59 9.80 9.58
N ASN A 102 -6.65 10.66 9.17
CA ASN A 102 -5.94 10.51 7.91
C ASN A 102 -4.77 9.56 8.11
N ILE A 103 -4.75 8.44 7.39
CA ILE A 103 -3.72 7.41 7.52
C ILE A 103 -2.96 7.33 6.20
N CYS A 104 -1.63 7.42 6.26
CA CYS A 104 -0.77 7.26 5.09
C CYS A 104 0.48 6.41 5.36
N PHE A 105 0.89 5.63 4.36
CA PHE A 105 2.19 4.99 4.30
C PHE A 105 2.94 5.54 3.09
N VAL A 106 4.00 6.31 3.36
CA VAL A 106 4.80 6.95 2.30
C VAL A 106 6.07 6.15 2.14
N ASN A 107 6.22 5.54 0.97
CA ASN A 107 7.43 4.84 0.62
C ASN A 107 8.44 5.80 -0.02
N ARG A 108 9.71 5.63 0.32
CA ARG A 108 10.80 6.46 -0.17
C ARG A 108 11.99 5.58 -0.53
N HIS A 109 12.56 5.85 -1.70
CA HIS A 109 13.84 5.28 -2.10
C HIS A 109 14.98 5.96 -1.36
N LYS A 110 16.14 5.29 -1.28
CA LYS A 110 17.38 5.83 -0.67
C LYS A 110 17.82 7.20 -1.24
N ASN A 111 17.41 7.53 -2.47
CA ASN A 111 17.67 8.82 -3.13
C ASN A 111 16.64 9.92 -2.82
N GLN A 112 15.74 9.67 -1.87
CA GLN A 112 14.65 10.54 -1.45
C GLN A 112 13.47 10.67 -2.40
N CYS A 113 13.42 9.91 -3.50
CA CYS A 113 12.26 9.84 -4.36
C CYS A 113 11.13 9.07 -3.67
N VAL A 114 9.88 9.48 -3.85
CA VAL A 114 8.68 8.78 -3.37
C VAL A 114 8.08 8.07 -4.58
N PRO A 115 8.41 6.78 -4.81
CA PRO A 115 7.87 6.05 -5.95
C PRO A 115 6.40 5.71 -5.74
N THR A 116 6.00 5.46 -4.50
CA THR A 116 4.67 5.02 -4.11
C THR A 116 4.28 5.56 -2.75
N PHE A 117 2.98 5.77 -2.56
CA PHE A 117 2.42 5.94 -1.23
C PHE A 117 0.95 5.54 -1.18
N PHE A 118 0.51 5.15 -0.01
CA PHE A 118 -0.84 4.68 0.26
C PHE A 118 -1.53 5.65 1.21
N PHE A 119 -2.81 5.94 0.98
CA PHE A 119 -3.58 6.83 1.84
C PHE A 119 -5.07 6.53 1.81
N ASN A 120 -5.81 7.00 2.81
CA ASN A 120 -7.23 6.71 2.98
C ASN A 120 -8.18 7.82 2.53
N ASN A 121 -7.77 9.10 2.59
CA ASN A 121 -8.69 10.21 2.38
C ASN A 121 -8.13 11.26 1.42
N THR A 122 -7.15 12.04 1.87
CA THR A 122 -6.54 13.08 1.05
C THR A 122 -5.06 13.17 1.37
N ASP A 123 -4.26 13.44 0.34
CA ASP A 123 -2.89 13.84 0.48
C ASP A 123 -2.64 15.08 -0.39
N ILE A 124 -1.97 16.09 0.16
CA ILE A 124 -1.63 17.33 -0.56
C ILE A 124 -0.45 17.14 -1.51
N SER A 125 0.26 16.03 -1.37
CA SER A 125 1.41 15.68 -2.20
C SER A 125 0.95 15.51 -3.64
N TYR A 126 1.78 15.97 -4.58
CA TYR A 126 1.53 15.86 -6.01
C TYR A 126 0.23 16.54 -6.51
N GLY A 127 -0.46 17.35 -5.69
CA GLY A 127 -1.68 18.06 -6.08
C GLY A 127 -2.92 17.17 -6.22
N ILE A 128 -2.86 15.95 -5.67
CA ILE A 128 -3.91 14.94 -5.69
C ILE A 128 -5.18 15.42 -4.96
N ASP A 129 -4.99 16.23 -3.92
CA ASP A 129 -6.05 16.88 -3.14
C ASP A 129 -7.06 17.66 -3.98
N LYS A 130 -6.67 18.07 -5.19
CA LYS A 130 -7.52 18.86 -6.08
C LYS A 130 -8.63 18.05 -6.75
N TYR A 131 -8.38 16.77 -7.02
CA TYR A 131 -9.27 15.94 -7.84
C TYR A 131 -9.81 14.70 -7.11
N ILE A 132 -9.13 14.19 -6.08
CA ILE A 132 -9.60 13.01 -5.34
C ILE A 132 -10.99 13.16 -4.71
N PRO A 133 -11.41 14.33 -4.19
CA PRO A 133 -12.78 14.50 -3.69
C PRO A 133 -13.87 14.17 -4.72
N GLU A 134 -13.58 14.24 -6.03
CA GLU A 134 -14.54 13.92 -7.09
C GLU A 134 -14.89 12.44 -7.19
N LEU A 135 -14.03 11.55 -6.67
CA LEU A 135 -14.33 10.12 -6.56
C LEU A 135 -15.43 9.83 -5.51
N LYS A 136 -15.76 10.79 -4.64
CA LYS A 136 -16.86 10.73 -3.65
C LYS A 136 -16.87 9.47 -2.79
N ARG A 137 -15.69 8.94 -2.47
CA ARG A 137 -15.56 7.78 -1.60
C ARG A 137 -15.91 8.14 -0.15
N GLU A 138 -16.48 7.19 0.57
CA GLU A 138 -16.76 7.37 1.99
C GLU A 138 -15.45 7.46 2.79
N ALA A 139 -15.39 8.42 3.71
CA ALA A 139 -14.26 8.56 4.62
C ALA A 139 -14.17 7.34 5.54
N THR A 140 -12.99 6.75 5.62
CA THR A 140 -12.70 5.55 6.42
C THR A 140 -11.23 5.55 6.81
N ALA A 141 -10.86 4.81 7.85
CA ALA A 141 -9.45 4.62 8.20
C ALA A 141 -8.71 3.67 7.23
N LYS A 142 -9.43 2.86 6.43
CA LYS A 142 -8.82 1.96 5.44
C LYS A 142 -8.07 2.74 4.37
N LEU A 143 -6.87 2.32 4.01
CA LEU A 143 -6.16 2.82 2.82
C LEU A 143 -6.99 2.50 1.58
N GLN A 144 -7.42 3.56 0.89
CA GLN A 144 -8.28 3.49 -0.29
C GLN A 144 -7.51 3.71 -1.59
N TYR A 145 -6.41 4.44 -1.51
CA TYR A 145 -5.66 4.92 -2.65
C TYR A 145 -4.22 4.44 -2.58
N MET A 146 -3.70 3.98 -3.72
CA MET A 146 -2.27 3.88 -3.99
C MET A 146 -1.93 4.89 -5.07
N PHE A 147 -0.96 5.76 -4.79
CA PHE A 147 -0.32 6.59 -5.80
C PHE A 147 1.00 5.96 -6.21
N ILE A 148 1.31 5.99 -7.50
CA ILE A 148 2.58 5.52 -8.05
C ILE A 148 3.14 6.52 -9.07
N ASP A 149 4.39 6.96 -8.87
CA ASP A 149 5.16 7.71 -9.85
C ASP A 149 5.92 6.72 -10.76
N LEU A 150 5.38 6.51 -11.95
CA LEU A 150 5.96 5.58 -12.94
C LEU A 150 7.36 6.01 -13.44
N ASN A 151 7.82 7.23 -13.17
CA ASN A 151 9.20 7.62 -13.46
C ASN A 151 10.21 7.07 -12.44
N ALA A 152 9.73 6.68 -11.25
CA ALA A 152 10.56 6.27 -10.12
C ALA A 152 10.30 4.84 -9.64
N ALA A 153 9.14 4.28 -9.96
CA ALA A 153 8.66 3.01 -9.43
C ALA A 153 9.26 1.77 -10.13
N ALA A 154 10.59 1.62 -10.09
CA ALA A 154 11.25 0.52 -10.80
C ALA A 154 10.88 -0.87 -10.23
N MET A 155 10.73 -1.00 -8.91
CA MET A 155 10.44 -2.28 -8.26
C MET A 155 8.96 -2.61 -8.26
N GLU A 156 8.08 -1.62 -8.16
CA GLU A 156 6.63 -1.82 -8.19
C GLU A 156 6.12 -2.25 -9.56
N LEU A 157 6.97 -2.16 -10.59
CA LEU A 157 6.72 -2.66 -11.93
C LEU A 157 7.26 -4.09 -12.15
N GLU A 158 7.95 -4.68 -11.18
CA GLU A 158 8.42 -6.07 -11.23
C GLU A 158 7.33 -7.03 -10.74
N VAL A 159 6.47 -7.46 -11.67
CA VAL A 159 5.30 -8.30 -11.37
C VAL A 159 5.68 -9.69 -10.87
N THR A 160 4.98 -10.17 -9.84
CA THR A 160 5.21 -11.50 -9.26
C THR A 160 3.91 -12.22 -8.88
N ASP A 161 3.87 -13.54 -9.09
CA ASP A 161 2.68 -14.37 -8.85
C ASP A 161 2.21 -14.41 -7.38
N ASN A 162 3.03 -13.95 -6.44
CA ASN A 162 2.79 -14.05 -4.99
C ASN A 162 2.65 -12.68 -4.31
N LEU A 163 2.32 -11.63 -5.06
CA LEU A 163 2.04 -10.32 -4.50
C LEU A 163 0.58 -9.96 -4.72
N GLU A 164 -0.05 -9.44 -3.67
CA GLU A 164 -1.43 -9.00 -3.71
C GLU A 164 -1.52 -7.62 -3.07
N ILE A 165 -2.23 -6.71 -3.72
CA ILE A 165 -2.46 -5.35 -3.22
C ILE A 165 -3.97 -5.16 -3.03
N ASN A 166 -4.38 -4.89 -1.80
CA ASN A 166 -5.78 -4.69 -1.43
C ASN A 166 -6.10 -3.21 -1.26
N VAL A 167 -6.12 -2.47 -2.36
CA VAL A 167 -6.62 -1.08 -2.41
C VAL A 167 -7.57 -0.89 -3.60
N PRO A 168 -8.67 -0.15 -3.42
CA PRO A 168 -9.68 0.01 -4.46
C PRO A 168 -9.31 1.02 -5.55
N VAL A 169 -8.39 1.95 -5.30
CA VAL A 169 -8.03 3.00 -6.26
C VAL A 169 -6.52 3.04 -6.50
N LEU A 170 -6.12 2.97 -7.76
CA LEU A 170 -4.74 3.20 -8.19
C LEU A 170 -4.63 4.50 -8.98
N ILE A 171 -3.67 5.35 -8.63
CA ILE A 171 -3.40 6.62 -9.29
C ILE A 171 -2.04 6.50 -9.98
N PHE A 172 -2.03 6.44 -11.31
CA PHE A 172 -0.82 6.48 -12.09
C PHE A 172 -0.41 7.93 -12.36
N TYR A 173 0.72 8.34 -11.76
CA TYR A 173 1.39 9.57 -12.13
C TYR A 173 2.52 9.28 -13.11
N TYR A 174 2.59 10.08 -14.18
CA TYR A 174 3.69 9.97 -15.12
C TYR A 174 3.96 11.29 -15.82
N LYS A 175 5.24 11.62 -15.97
CA LYS A 175 5.68 12.90 -16.52
C LYS A 175 6.86 12.69 -17.44
N ASN A 176 6.56 12.46 -18.71
CA ASN A 176 7.56 12.14 -19.71
C ASN A 176 7.14 12.61 -21.11
N SER A 177 8.01 12.41 -22.09
CA SER A 177 7.77 12.73 -23.50
C SER A 177 6.95 11.66 -24.25
N SER A 178 6.88 10.44 -23.71
CA SER A 178 6.14 9.30 -24.26
C SER A 178 5.40 8.56 -23.14
N LEU A 179 4.47 7.67 -23.48
CA LEU A 179 3.78 6.78 -22.54
C LEU A 179 4.73 5.75 -21.89
N PRO A 180 4.39 5.18 -20.71
CA PRO A 180 5.25 4.24 -19.98
C PRO A 180 5.38 2.85 -20.64
N GLY A 181 4.65 2.62 -21.73
CA GLY A 181 4.59 1.33 -22.43
C GLY A 181 3.76 0.29 -21.67
N ASP A 182 3.54 -0.87 -22.30
CA ASP A 182 2.65 -1.93 -21.77
C ASP A 182 3.08 -2.48 -20.40
N LYS A 183 4.39 -2.53 -20.15
CA LYS A 183 4.95 -2.97 -18.86
C LYS A 183 4.52 -2.08 -17.69
N GLY A 184 4.27 -0.80 -17.94
CA GLY A 184 3.81 0.14 -16.93
C GLY A 184 2.42 -0.17 -16.36
N TYR A 185 1.67 -1.08 -16.99
CA TYR A 185 0.33 -1.49 -16.57
C TYR A 185 0.27 -2.93 -16.05
N GLU A 186 1.35 -3.71 -16.16
CA GLU A 186 1.36 -5.13 -15.78
C GLU A 186 1.11 -5.31 -14.28
N LEU A 187 1.54 -4.36 -13.43
CA LEU A 187 1.26 -4.37 -11.98
C LEU A 187 -0.24 -4.44 -11.65
N LEU A 188 -1.12 -4.05 -12.57
CA LEU A 188 -2.56 -4.15 -12.37
C LEU A 188 -3.02 -5.58 -12.07
N THR A 189 -2.26 -6.59 -12.51
CA THR A 189 -2.50 -8.00 -12.21
C THR A 189 -2.37 -8.35 -10.73
N GLU A 190 -1.67 -7.53 -9.93
CA GLU A 190 -1.44 -7.77 -8.50
C GLU A 190 -2.60 -7.24 -7.62
N PHE A 191 -3.55 -6.51 -8.20
CA PHE A 191 -4.68 -5.97 -7.45
C PHE A 191 -5.89 -6.91 -7.51
N LYS A 192 -6.41 -7.27 -6.32
CA LYS A 192 -7.60 -8.13 -6.21
C LYS A 192 -8.93 -7.40 -6.24
N ASN A 193 -8.97 -6.20 -5.67
CA ASN A 193 -10.20 -5.44 -5.45
C ASN A 193 -10.10 -4.04 -6.09
N LEU A 194 -9.37 -3.91 -7.20
CA LEU A 194 -9.24 -2.63 -7.88
C LEU A 194 -10.57 -2.25 -8.52
N GLU A 195 -11.13 -1.13 -8.07
CA GLU A 195 -12.40 -0.59 -8.56
C GLU A 195 -12.16 0.53 -9.58
N GLN A 196 -11.12 1.35 -9.36
CA GLN A 196 -10.87 2.56 -10.13
C GLN A 196 -9.38 2.75 -10.43
N VAL A 197 -9.07 3.22 -11.63
CA VAL A 197 -7.75 3.70 -12.03
C VAL A 197 -7.84 5.16 -12.43
N VAL A 198 -6.99 6.00 -11.85
CA VAL A 198 -6.86 7.42 -12.18
C VAL A 198 -5.55 7.63 -12.93
N ILE A 199 -5.63 8.31 -14.08
CA ILE A 199 -4.49 8.63 -14.95
C ILE A 199 -4.15 10.11 -14.82
N ASP A 200 -3.05 10.38 -14.11
CA ASP A 200 -2.48 11.71 -13.92
C ASP A 200 -1.19 11.84 -14.77
N TYR A 201 -1.40 11.86 -16.08
CA TYR A 201 -0.32 11.89 -17.06
C TYR A 201 -0.05 13.29 -17.58
N HIS A 202 1.17 13.76 -17.35
CA HIS A 202 1.74 14.95 -17.97
C HIS A 202 2.54 14.59 -19.22
N VAL A 203 1.90 13.85 -20.14
CA VAL A 203 2.44 13.47 -21.46
C VAL A 203 1.68 14.23 -22.54
N PRO A 204 2.33 14.90 -23.50
CA PRO A 204 1.63 15.66 -24.52
C PRO A 204 0.90 14.74 -25.52
N ASN A 205 -0.37 15.04 -25.81
CA ASN A 205 -1.15 14.46 -26.91
C ASN A 205 -1.20 12.91 -26.96
N TYR A 206 -1.19 12.23 -25.81
CA TYR A 206 -1.36 10.77 -25.81
C TYR A 206 -2.80 10.40 -26.14
N ALA A 207 -2.98 9.21 -26.73
CA ALA A 207 -4.30 8.68 -27.01
C ALA A 207 -4.91 8.07 -25.74
N ILE A 208 -5.90 8.74 -25.16
CA ILE A 208 -6.67 8.28 -23.98
C ILE A 208 -7.19 6.86 -24.18
N ARG A 209 -7.70 6.56 -25.38
CA ARG A 209 -8.21 5.23 -25.73
C ARG A 209 -7.16 4.13 -25.61
N ASP A 210 -5.94 4.37 -26.08
CA ASP A 210 -4.87 3.36 -26.08
C ASP A 210 -4.42 3.04 -24.63
N VAL A 211 -4.41 4.06 -23.77
CA VAL A 211 -4.17 3.89 -22.33
C VAL A 211 -5.28 3.06 -21.69
N ALA A 212 -6.55 3.41 -21.96
CA ALA A 212 -7.70 2.69 -21.41
C ALA A 212 -7.75 1.23 -21.88
N GLU A 213 -7.50 0.97 -23.17
CA GLU A 213 -7.39 -0.39 -23.71
C GLU A 213 -6.25 -1.18 -23.05
N SER A 214 -5.12 -0.52 -22.73
CA SER A 214 -4.00 -1.16 -22.04
C SER A 214 -4.33 -1.56 -20.61
N ILE A 215 -5.02 -0.70 -19.86
CA ILE A 215 -5.48 -0.99 -18.50
C ILE A 215 -6.49 -2.15 -18.50
N ARG A 216 -7.47 -2.11 -19.41
CA ARG A 216 -8.53 -3.13 -19.50
C ARG A 216 -8.04 -4.51 -19.93
N ARG A 217 -6.86 -4.61 -20.54
CA ARG A 217 -6.22 -5.92 -20.79
C ARG A 217 -5.93 -6.68 -19.49
N TYR A 218 -5.64 -5.95 -18.41
CA TYR A 218 -5.31 -6.54 -17.10
C TYR A 218 -6.50 -6.49 -16.13
N GLN A 219 -7.31 -5.42 -16.18
CA GLN A 219 -8.46 -5.22 -15.31
C GLN A 219 -9.68 -4.77 -16.14
N PRO A 220 -10.44 -5.72 -16.74
CA PRO A 220 -11.50 -5.40 -17.72
C PRO A 220 -12.66 -4.55 -17.19
N ASP A 221 -12.99 -4.71 -15.91
CA ASP A 221 -14.19 -4.12 -15.29
C ASP A 221 -13.89 -2.84 -14.48
N VAL A 222 -12.63 -2.39 -14.48
CA VAL A 222 -12.21 -1.22 -13.70
C VAL A 222 -12.73 0.08 -14.32
N GLU A 223 -13.17 1.02 -13.47
CA GLU A 223 -13.49 2.36 -13.92
C GLU A 223 -12.19 3.13 -14.18
N ILE A 224 -12.10 3.87 -15.30
CA ILE A 224 -10.90 4.61 -15.66
C ILE A 224 -11.24 6.10 -15.69
N TYR A 225 -10.44 6.89 -15.00
CA TYR A 225 -10.55 8.34 -14.91
C TYR A 225 -9.27 9.00 -15.40
N PHE A 226 -9.42 10.15 -16.05
CA PHE A 226 -8.31 10.97 -16.52
C PHE A 226 -8.36 12.33 -15.84
N VAL A 227 -7.22 12.79 -15.34
CA VAL A 227 -7.09 14.13 -14.75
C VAL A 227 -7.06 15.17 -15.87
N ASP A 228 -7.98 16.13 -15.84
CA ASP A 228 -7.99 17.31 -16.72
C ASP A 228 -8.01 18.59 -15.88
N GLY A 229 -6.86 19.25 -15.76
CA GLY A 229 -6.70 20.38 -14.86
C GLY A 229 -6.83 19.96 -13.39
N ASN A 230 -7.96 20.32 -12.76
CA ASN A 230 -8.28 19.93 -11.38
C ASN A 230 -9.45 18.93 -11.31
N ASP A 231 -10.00 18.52 -12.46
CA ASP A 231 -11.21 17.72 -12.52
C ASP A 231 -10.90 16.26 -12.93
N LEU A 232 -11.79 15.32 -12.60
CA LEU A 232 -11.74 13.93 -13.07
C LEU A 232 -12.76 13.68 -14.18
N VAL A 233 -12.27 13.22 -15.33
CA VAL A 233 -13.11 12.81 -16.46
C VAL A 233 -13.16 11.28 -16.54
N LYS A 234 -14.35 10.71 -16.30
CA LYS A 234 -14.59 9.28 -16.47
C LYS A 234 -14.54 8.88 -17.94
N TYR A 235 -13.84 7.79 -18.25
CA TYR A 235 -13.81 7.19 -19.58
C TYR A 235 -14.93 6.15 -19.73
N GLU A 236 -15.83 6.41 -20.69
CA GLU A 236 -17.05 5.61 -20.95
C GLU A 236 -16.93 4.68 -22.18
N GLY A 237 -15.77 4.67 -22.85
CA GLY A 237 -15.55 3.93 -24.10
C GLY A 237 -15.09 2.51 -23.89
#